data_AF-A0A0B4FQ04-F1
#
_entry.id   AF-A0A0B4FQ04-F1
#
_cell.length_a   1.000
_cell.length_b   1.000
_cell.length_c   1.000
_cell.angle_alpha   90.00
_cell.angle_beta   90.00
_cell.angle_gamma   90.00
#
_symmetry.space_group_name_H-M   'P 1'
#
loop_
_entity.id
_entity.type
_entity.pdbx_description
1 polymer ?
#
loop_
_entity_poly.entity_id
_entity_poly.type
_entity_poly.pdbx_seq_one_letter_code
_entity_poly.pdbx_strand_id
1 'polypeptide(L)' 'MKTDIYDRWWIEEKENEDSMEKQHHHFWNKLISYIDKENWEDNYVLDFGCNQGAFLRHLYLKKNFLRVSE' A
#
# COMPACT_ATOMS: atom_id res chain seq x y z
N MET A 1 -5.12 -29.27 4.10
CA MET A 1 -3.94 -28.79 3.35
C MET A 1 -4.44 -27.85 2.26
N LYS A 2 -4.27 -26.54 2.47
CA LYS A 2 -4.60 -25.46 1.51
C LYS A 2 -3.43 -24.47 1.57
N THR A 3 -2.37 -24.78 0.83
CA THR A 3 -1.12 -23.99 0.77
C THR A 3 -0.80 -23.55 -0.67
N ASP A 4 -1.25 -24.32 -1.67
CA ASP A 4 -0.89 -24.16 -3.09
C ASP A 4 -1.33 -22.87 -3.81
N ILE A 5 -2.10 -21.99 -3.15
CA ILE A 5 -2.56 -20.72 -3.78
C ILE A 5 -1.60 -19.59 -3.44
N TYR A 6 -1.03 -19.55 -2.23
CA TYR A 6 -0.04 -18.53 -1.86
C TYR A 6 1.35 -18.88 -2.37
N ASP A 7 1.67 -20.18 -2.43
CA ASP A 7 2.99 -20.67 -2.86
C ASP A 7 3.30 -20.38 -4.35
N ARG A 8 2.31 -20.00 -5.17
CA ARG A 8 2.49 -19.71 -6.60
C ARG A 8 2.68 -18.25 -6.97
N TRP A 9 2.29 -17.32 -6.11
CA TRP A 9 2.31 -15.89 -6.44
C TRP A 9 3.65 -15.21 -6.08
N TRP A 10 4.42 -15.82 -5.18
CA TRP A 10 5.74 -15.36 -4.73
C TRP A 10 6.93 -15.95 -5.53
N ILE A 11 6.70 -16.71 -6.61
CA ILE A 11 7.81 -17.36 -7.36
C ILE A 11 8.16 -16.59 -8.66
N GLU A 12 7.26 -15.73 -9.14
CA GLU A 12 7.43 -14.92 -10.36
C GLU A 12 7.42 -13.42 -9.99
N GLU A 13 8.31 -13.02 -9.08
CA GLU A 13 8.11 -11.87 -8.18
C GLU A 13 8.20 -10.45 -8.80
N LYS A 14 8.99 -10.19 -9.84
CA LYS A 14 9.27 -8.77 -10.20
C LYS A 14 8.32 -8.18 -11.24
N GLU A 15 8.12 -8.86 -12.36
CA GLU A 15 7.30 -8.33 -13.47
C GLU A 15 5.79 -8.38 -13.17
N ASN A 16 5.33 -9.42 -12.46
CA ASN A 16 3.91 -9.55 -12.10
C ASN A 16 3.51 -8.52 -11.02
N GLU A 17 4.40 -8.19 -10.09
CA GLU A 17 4.09 -7.23 -9.02
C GLU A 17 4.17 -5.78 -9.49
N ASP A 18 5.12 -5.45 -10.37
CA ASP A 18 5.16 -4.15 -11.07
C ASP A 18 3.88 -3.95 -11.92
N SER A 19 3.35 -5.02 -12.52
CA SER A 19 2.08 -4.98 -13.25
C SER A 19 0.89 -4.76 -12.31
N MET A 20 0.85 -5.43 -11.15
CA MET A 20 -0.18 -5.22 -10.14
C MET A 20 -0.17 -3.81 -9.56
N GLU A 21 1.00 -3.25 -9.26
CA GLU A 21 1.15 -1.87 -8.80
C GLU A 21 0.58 -0.88 -9.82
N LYS A 22 0.95 -1.03 -11.10
CA LYS A 22 0.44 -0.16 -12.18
C LYS A 22 -1.07 -0.22 -12.34
N GLN A 23 -1.66 -1.42 -12.25
CA GLN A 23 -3.10 -1.60 -12.37
C GLN A 23 -3.87 -1.05 -11.16
N HIS A 24 -3.30 -1.13 -9.95
CA HIS A 24 -3.98 -0.73 -8.72
C HIS A 24 -3.83 0.75 -8.35
N HIS A 25 -2.81 1.45 -8.87
CA HIS A 25 -2.50 2.84 -8.51
C HIS A 25 -3.69 3.81 -8.67
N HIS A 26 -4.54 3.63 -9.68
CA HIS A 26 -5.73 4.47 -9.86
C HIS A 26 -6.75 4.29 -8.70
N PHE A 27 -6.92 3.05 -8.21
CA PHE A 27 -7.84 2.75 -7.12
C PHE A 27 -7.34 3.25 -5.77
N TRP A 28 -6.02 3.28 -5.55
CA TRP A 28 -5.42 3.76 -4.30
C TRP A 28 -5.75 5.23 -4.03
N ASN A 29 -5.68 6.10 -5.04
CA ASN A 29 -6.03 7.51 -4.85
C ASN A 29 -7.50 7.68 -4.44
N LYS A 30 -8.39 6.86 -5.00
CA LYS A 30 -9.80 6.86 -4.61
C LYS A 30 -9.99 6.36 -3.16
N LEU A 31 -9.31 5.28 -2.78
CA LEU A 31 -9.33 4.78 -1.40
C LEU A 31 -8.85 5.85 -0.40
N ILE A 32 -7.70 6.49 -0.69
CA ILE A 32 -7.15 7.56 0.16
C ILE A 32 -8.13 8.72 0.32
N SER A 33 -8.90 9.03 -0.72
CA SER A 33 -9.91 10.10 -0.66
C SER A 33 -11.08 9.80 0.29
N TYR A 34 -11.38 8.52 0.52
CA TYR A 34 -12.41 8.11 1.49
C TYR A 34 -11.90 8.11 2.93
N ILE A 35 -10.58 8.19 3.15
CA ILE A 35 -10.02 8.29 4.49
C ILE A 35 -10.11 9.77 4.89
N ASP A 36 -11.24 10.11 5.51
CA ASP A 36 -11.56 11.44 6.01
C ASP A 36 -10.81 11.73 7.31
N LYS A 37 -9.49 11.84 7.18
CA LYS A 37 -8.58 12.16 8.28
C LYS A 37 -7.74 13.36 7.88
N GLU A 38 -7.93 14.45 8.60
CA GLU A 38 -7.25 15.71 8.37
C GLU A 38 -5.83 15.74 8.96
N ASN A 39 -5.57 14.94 10.01
CA ASN A 39 -4.26 14.85 10.63
C ASN A 39 -3.69 13.42 10.59
N TRP A 40 -2.67 13.22 9.76
CA TRP A 40 -1.97 11.95 9.56
C TRP A 40 -0.70 11.82 10.41
N GLU A 41 -0.28 12.89 11.09
CA GLU A 41 0.86 12.89 11.98
C GLU A 41 0.63 11.93 13.15
N ASP A 42 1.69 11.24 13.57
CA ASP A 42 1.67 10.30 14.70
C ASP A 42 0.67 9.12 14.54
N ASN A 43 0.21 8.82 13.32
CA ASN A 43 -0.67 7.69 13.05
C ASN A 43 0.08 6.46 12.55
N TYR A 44 -0.44 5.28 12.91
CA TYR A 44 0.04 4.00 12.44
C TYR A 44 -0.94 3.40 11.44
N VAL A 45 -0.41 2.87 10.33
CA VAL A 45 -1.19 2.20 9.28
C VAL A 45 -0.71 0.75 9.17
N LEU A 46 -1.65 -0.18 9.17
CA LEU A 46 -1.41 -1.60 8.91
C LEU A 46 -2.09 -1.98 7.59
N ASP A 47 -1.32 -2.52 6.65
CA ASP A 47 -1.79 -2.95 5.33
C ASP A 47 -1.70 -4.48 5.20
N PHE A 48 -2.86 -5.15 5.12
CA PHE A 48 -2.93 -6.61 5.00
C PHE A 48 -2.76 -7.02 3.55
N GLY A 49 -1.82 -7.94 3.28
CA GLY A 49 -1.50 -8.29 1.90
C GLY A 49 -0.76 -7.17 1.17
N CYS A 50 0.06 -6.41 1.89
CA CYS A 50 0.80 -5.26 1.39
C CYS A 50 1.75 -5.58 0.22
N ASN A 51 2.03 -6.87 -0.01
CA ASN A 51 3.01 -7.33 -0.98
C ASN A 51 4.36 -6.60 -0.72
N GLN A 52 5.00 -6.03 -1.73
CA GLN A 52 6.22 -5.24 -1.61
C GLN A 52 5.99 -3.86 -0.97
N GLY A 53 4.77 -3.52 -0.51
CA GLY A 53 4.46 -2.28 0.19
C GLY A 53 4.26 -1.06 -0.70
N ALA A 54 3.90 -1.26 -1.97
CA ALA A 54 3.72 -0.19 -2.95
C ALA A 54 2.64 0.82 -2.51
N PHE A 55 1.52 0.34 -1.99
CA PHE A 55 0.47 1.19 -1.47
C PHE A 55 0.94 2.03 -0.27
N LEU A 56 1.66 1.44 0.69
CA LEU A 56 2.20 2.15 1.85
C LEU A 56 3.17 3.27 1.45
N ARG A 57 4.07 3.02 0.48
CA ARG A 57 4.94 4.06 -0.07
C ARG A 57 4.14 5.18 -0.72
N HIS A 58 3.15 4.82 -1.55
CA HIS A 58 2.27 5.80 -2.20
C HIS A 58 1.51 6.65 -1.19
N LEU A 59 0.97 6.02 -0.14
CA LEU A 59 0.27 6.70 0.95
C LEU A 59 1.19 7.66 1.71
N TYR A 60 2.41 7.21 2.04
CA TYR A 60 3.41 8.04 2.73
C TYR A 60 3.81 9.27 1.92
N LEU A 61 3.90 9.16 0.59
CA LEU A 61 4.19 10.31 -0.28
C LEU A 61 2.98 11.26 -0.43
N LYS A 62 1.75 10.78 -0.21
CA LYS A 62 0.51 11.57 -0.37
C LYS A 62 0.03 12.26 0.89
N LYS A 63 0.39 11.76 2.08
CA LYS A 63 -0.09 12.27 3.37
C LYS A 63 1.09 12.61 4.27
N ASN A 64 0.94 13.64 5.11
CA ASN A 64 2.00 14.04 6.02
C ASN A 64 1.98 13.18 7.29
N PHE A 65 2.85 12.16 7.36
CA PHE A 65 3.03 11.34 8.56
C PHE A 65 4.05 11.92 9.55
N LEU A 66 4.90 12.83 9.08
CA LEU A 66 5.93 13.44 9.91
C LEU A 66 5.35 14.67 10.60
N ARG A 67 5.42 14.67 11.92
CA ARG A 67 5.20 15.89 12.69
C ARG A 67 6.36 16.85 12.41
N VAL A 68 6.04 18.05 11.92
CA VAL A 68 7.03 19.12 11.86
C VAL A 68 7.19 19.65 13.29
N SER A 69 8.33 19.36 13.92
CA SER A 69 8.69 19.96 15.20
C SER A 69 9.00 21.44 15.01
N GLU A 70 8.23 22.31 15.69
CA GLU A 70 8.54 23.74 15.85
C GLU A 70 9.79 23.97 16.72
#